data_AF-A0A1H2QT24-F1
#
_entry.id   AF-A0A1H2QT24-F1
#
_cell.length_a   1.000
_cell.length_b   1.000
_cell.length_c   1.000
_cell.angle_alpha   90.00
_cell.angle_beta   90.00
_cell.angle_gamma   90.00
#
_symmetry.space_group_name_H-M   'P 1'
#
loop_
_entity.id
_entity.type
_entity.pdbx_description
1 polymer ?
#
loop_
_entity_poly.entity_id
_entity_poly.type
_entity_poly.pdbx_seq_one_letter_code
_entity_poly.pdbx_strand_id
1 'polypeptide(L)'
;MRKLVKIVTGILGFIMLVPGLAKFGEPFKTFIYKHLTIIGFPFPDFMQYVVKFSEVGVGLLLIYVAFRANKLNPSFRNKLFYLGNITVVGIMIVAVYTHLHLDVPAEILPMETKPPYMPIGYIFLVAVNLFLNRNSN
;
A
#
# COMPACT_ATOMS: atom_id res chain seq x y z
N MET A 1 17.40 1.47 -13.83
CA MET A 1 16.68 0.43 -13.05
C MET A 1 16.50 -0.78 -13.95
N ARG A 2 16.78 -2.01 -13.50
CA ARG A 2 16.61 -3.20 -14.34
C ARG A 2 15.14 -3.45 -14.67
N LYS A 3 14.88 -4.14 -15.78
CA LYS A 3 13.52 -4.38 -16.32
C LYS A 3 12.60 -5.04 -15.29
N LEU A 4 13.06 -6.07 -14.57
CA LEU A 4 12.26 -6.76 -13.56
C LEU A 4 11.90 -5.87 -12.37
N VAL A 5 12.87 -5.13 -11.80
CA VAL A 5 12.61 -4.19 -10.69
C VAL A 5 11.59 -3.13 -11.13
N LYS A 6 11.72 -2.62 -12.36
CA LYS A 6 10.76 -1.67 -12.93
C LYS A 6 9.35 -2.26 -13.04
N ILE A 7 9.22 -3.49 -13.52
CA ILE A 7 7.93 -4.18 -13.66
C ILE A 7 7.29 -4.39 -12.28
N VAL A 8 8.03 -4.97 -11.33
CA VAL A 8 7.51 -5.25 -9.98
C VAL A 8 7.13 -3.96 -9.25
N THR A 9 7.96 -2.91 -9.37
CA THR A 9 7.65 -1.58 -8.82
C THR A 9 6.37 -1.00 -9.45
N GLY A 10 6.19 -1.15 -10.77
CA GLY A 10 4.98 -0.70 -11.45
C GLY A 10 3.73 -1.47 -11.01
N ILE A 11 3.84 -2.80 -10.86
CA ILE A 11 2.76 -3.64 -10.33
C ILE A 11 2.39 -3.22 -8.91
N LEU A 12 3.38 -3.08 -8.01
CA LEU A 12 3.17 -2.58 -6.65
C LEU A 12 2.48 -1.22 -6.65
N GLY A 13 2.92 -0.29 -7.51
CA GLY A 13 2.28 1.01 -7.62
C GLY A 13 0.83 0.93 -8.09
N PHE A 14 0.54 0.07 -9.07
CA PHE A 14 -0.82 -0.12 -9.59
C PHE A 14 -1.76 -0.75 -8.54
N ILE A 15 -1.33 -1.82 -7.87
CA ILE A 15 -2.14 -2.52 -6.87
C ILE A 15 -2.31 -1.72 -5.57
N MET A 16 -1.48 -0.69 -5.32
CA MET A 16 -1.73 0.29 -4.27
C MET A 16 -2.69 1.39 -4.73
N LEU A 17 -2.53 1.88 -5.97
CA LEU A 17 -3.30 2.99 -6.49
C LEU A 17 -4.77 2.64 -6.71
N VAL A 18 -5.07 1.52 -7.38
CA VAL A 18 -6.44 1.19 -7.78
C VAL A 18 -7.34 0.97 -6.56
N PRO A 19 -6.97 0.14 -5.56
CA PRO A 19 -7.74 0.04 -4.32
C PRO A 19 -7.78 1.35 -3.54
N GLY A 20 -6.67 2.10 -3.50
CA GLY A 20 -6.62 3.42 -2.84
C GLY A 20 -7.65 4.40 -3.41
N LEU A 21 -7.84 4.41 -4.74
CA LEU A 21 -8.88 5.20 -5.40
C LEU A 21 -10.29 4.66 -5.12
N ALA A 22 -10.48 3.34 -5.10
CA ALA A 22 -11.76 2.72 -4.78
C ALA A 22 -12.26 3.09 -3.37
N LYS A 23 -11.34 3.35 -2.42
CA LYS A 23 -11.66 3.78 -1.05
C LYS A 23 -12.32 5.16 -0.93
N PHE A 24 -12.41 5.94 -2.02
CA PHE A 24 -13.17 7.18 -2.06
C PHE A 24 -14.65 6.97 -2.35
N GLY A 25 -15.03 5.79 -2.89
CA GLY A 25 -16.42 5.41 -3.16
C GLY A 25 -17.04 4.55 -2.05
N GLU A 26 -18.35 4.38 -2.12
CA GLU A 26 -19.08 3.41 -1.29
C GLU A 26 -18.92 1.97 -1.86
N PRO A 27 -18.92 0.93 -1.01
CA PRO A 27 -19.07 0.96 0.45
C PRO A 27 -17.75 1.20 1.23
N PHE A 28 -16.61 1.23 0.53
CA PHE A 28 -15.28 1.26 1.14
C PHE A 28 -15.02 2.49 2.02
N LYS A 29 -15.54 3.65 1.60
CA LYS A 29 -15.48 4.88 2.40
C LYS A 29 -16.10 4.66 3.79
N THR A 30 -17.30 4.09 3.83
CA THR A 30 -18.00 3.79 5.09
C THR A 30 -17.28 2.71 5.90
N PHE A 31 -16.73 1.69 5.25
CA PHE A 31 -16.02 0.61 5.93
C PHE A 31 -14.78 1.09 6.68
N ILE A 32 -13.98 1.97 6.07
CA ILE A 32 -12.80 2.55 6.73
C ILE A 32 -13.20 3.34 7.96
N TYR A 33 -14.23 4.18 7.84
CA TYR A 33 -14.69 5.01 8.96
C TYR A 33 -15.24 4.15 10.12
N LYS A 34 -16.05 3.14 9.80
CA LYS A 34 -16.54 2.16 10.79
C LYS A 34 -15.39 1.44 11.46
N HIS A 35 -14.42 0.97 10.69
CA HIS A 35 -13.25 0.27 11.23
C HIS A 35 -12.47 1.15 12.21
N LEU A 36 -12.12 2.39 11.81
CA LEU A 36 -11.39 3.33 12.67
C LEU A 36 -12.15 3.62 13.98
N THR A 37 -13.47 3.73 13.90
CA THR A 37 -14.34 3.91 15.08
C THR A 37 -14.34 2.68 15.98
N ILE A 38 -14.48 1.47 15.40
CA ILE A 38 -14.51 0.20 16.14
C ILE A 38 -13.22 -0.02 16.93
N ILE A 39 -12.06 0.23 16.32
CA ILE A 39 -10.77 0.04 16.98
C ILE A 39 -10.41 1.18 17.95
N GLY A 40 -11.29 2.17 18.12
CA GLY A 40 -11.06 3.34 18.98
C GLY A 40 -9.91 4.23 18.51
N PHE A 41 -9.65 4.31 17.20
CA PHE A 41 -8.54 5.10 16.67
C PHE A 41 -8.79 6.60 16.90
N PRO A 42 -7.79 7.38 17.35
CA PRO A 42 -7.97 8.82 17.58
C PRO A 42 -8.27 9.55 16.26
N PHE A 43 -9.25 10.47 16.29
CA PHE A 43 -9.63 11.31 15.15
C PHE A 43 -10.01 10.51 13.87
N PRO A 44 -11.01 9.62 13.93
CA PRO A 44 -11.38 8.74 12.82
C PRO A 44 -11.77 9.52 11.54
N ASP A 45 -12.40 10.69 11.72
CA ASP A 45 -12.77 11.59 10.61
C ASP A 45 -11.58 12.07 9.79
N PHE A 46 -10.45 12.35 10.44
CA PHE A 46 -9.22 12.78 9.77
C PHE A 46 -8.43 11.57 9.26
N MET A 47 -8.32 10.53 10.07
CA MET A 47 -7.49 9.36 9.78
C MET A 47 -7.97 8.55 8.57
N GLN A 48 -9.27 8.55 8.28
CA GLN A 48 -9.76 7.95 7.03
C GLN A 48 -9.12 8.57 5.78
N TYR A 49 -8.78 9.86 5.79
CA TYR A 49 -8.12 10.53 4.68
C TYR A 49 -6.65 10.16 4.62
N VAL A 50 -5.97 10.05 5.76
CA VAL A 50 -4.57 9.59 5.83
C VAL A 50 -4.43 8.20 5.21
N VAL A 51 -5.34 7.27 5.53
CA VAL A 51 -5.35 5.92 4.93
C VAL A 51 -5.54 5.99 3.41
N LYS A 52 -6.52 6.76 2.92
CA LYS A 52 -6.81 6.88 1.48
C LYS A 52 -5.66 7.53 0.71
N PHE A 53 -5.17 8.66 1.19
CA PHE A 53 -4.12 9.42 0.51
C PHE A 53 -2.76 8.76 0.59
N SER A 54 -2.45 8.02 1.66
CA SER A 54 -1.19 7.27 1.73
C SER A 54 -1.11 6.16 0.69
N GLU A 55 -2.20 5.43 0.45
CA GLU A 55 -2.27 4.39 -0.60
C GLU A 55 -2.19 4.98 -2.01
N VAL A 56 -2.97 6.03 -2.29
CA VAL A 56 -2.92 6.71 -3.59
C VAL A 56 -1.54 7.34 -3.82
N GLY A 57 -1.01 8.03 -2.80
CA GLY A 57 0.28 8.71 -2.87
C GLY A 57 1.44 7.74 -3.11
N VAL A 58 1.49 6.63 -2.38
CA VAL A 58 2.53 5.61 -2.59
C VAL A 58 2.37 4.89 -3.93
N GLY A 59 1.13 4.64 -4.35
CA GLY A 59 0.83 4.05 -5.66
C GLY A 59 1.36 4.91 -6.80
N LEU A 60 1.04 6.21 -6.79
CA LEU A 60 1.54 7.19 -7.76
C LEU A 60 3.06 7.32 -7.72
N LEU A 61 3.66 7.35 -6.52
CA LEU A 61 5.10 7.41 -6.35
C LEU A 61 5.79 6.21 -7.01
N LEU A 62 5.33 4.99 -6.75
CA LEU A 62 5.93 3.78 -7.31
C LEU A 62 5.73 3.68 -8.82
N ILE A 63 4.55 4.05 -9.34
CA ILE A 63 4.32 4.17 -10.79
C ILE A 63 5.30 5.18 -11.39
N TYR A 64 5.43 6.37 -10.79
CA TYR A 64 6.35 7.40 -11.27
C TYR A 64 7.79 6.89 -11.29
N VAL A 65 8.25 6.24 -10.23
CA VAL A 65 9.58 5.62 -10.16
C VAL A 65 9.74 4.57 -11.27
N ALA A 66 8.76 3.70 -11.49
CA ALA A 66 8.83 2.67 -12.54
C ALA A 66 8.96 3.27 -13.95
N PHE A 67 8.14 4.25 -14.31
CA PHE A 67 8.13 4.80 -15.67
C PHE A 67 9.21 5.86 -15.92
N ARG A 68 9.57 6.64 -14.90
CA ARG A 68 10.49 7.78 -15.02
C ARG A 68 11.88 7.55 -14.42
N ALA A 69 12.18 6.35 -13.91
CA ALA A 69 13.46 5.98 -13.30
C ALA A 69 14.72 6.40 -14.09
N ASN A 70 14.68 6.39 -15.42
CA ASN A 70 15.84 6.71 -16.25
C ASN A 70 16.11 8.22 -16.37
N LYS A 71 15.14 9.07 -16.04
CA LYS A 71 15.31 10.54 -16.03
C LYS A 71 15.68 11.09 -14.65
N LEU A 72 15.68 10.24 -13.63
CA LEU A 72 15.99 10.62 -12.26
C LEU A 72 17.46 10.39 -11.97
N ASN A 73 18.05 11.27 -11.15
CA ASN A 73 19.36 11.02 -10.55
C ASN A 73 19.33 9.66 -9.82
N PRO A 74 20.34 8.78 -9.99
CA PRO A 74 20.39 7.48 -9.34
C PRO A 74 20.19 7.52 -7.82
N SER A 75 20.77 8.49 -7.12
CA SER A 75 20.64 8.65 -5.67
C SER A 75 19.20 8.98 -5.27
N PHE A 76 18.59 9.95 -5.97
CA PHE A 76 17.21 10.37 -5.70
C PHE A 76 16.21 9.25 -6.03
N ARG A 77 16.40 8.55 -7.17
CA ARG A 77 15.61 7.39 -7.54
C ARG A 77 15.65 6.30 -6.47
N ASN A 78 16.83 5.99 -5.94
CA ASN A 78 16.97 4.96 -4.91
C ASN A 78 16.26 5.38 -3.62
N LYS A 79 16.35 6.64 -3.20
CA LYS A 79 15.60 7.17 -2.06
C LYS A 79 14.08 7.02 -2.25
N LEU A 80 13.56 7.44 -3.40
CA LEU A 80 12.13 7.31 -3.71
C LEU A 80 11.67 5.84 -3.76
N PHE A 81 12.50 4.96 -4.33
CA PHE A 81 12.23 3.53 -4.37
C PHE A 81 12.13 2.92 -2.97
N TYR A 82 13.11 3.16 -2.09
CA TYR A 82 13.08 2.64 -0.72
C TYR A 82 11.95 3.26 0.10
N LEU A 83 11.73 4.58 -0.03
CA LEU A 83 10.62 5.26 0.63
C LEU A 83 9.28 4.63 0.25
N GLY A 84 9.02 4.43 -1.05
CA GLY A 84 7.78 3.82 -1.51
C GLY A 84 7.60 2.39 -0.98
N ASN A 85 8.63 1.55 -1.03
CA ASN A 85 8.54 0.17 -0.52
C ASN A 85 8.34 0.12 1.01
N ILE A 86 9.01 0.97 1.78
CA ILE A 86 8.84 1.05 3.24
C ILE A 86 7.42 1.52 3.58
N THR A 87 6.91 2.53 2.87
CA THR A 87 5.55 3.02 3.05
C THR A 87 4.52 1.92 2.75
N VAL A 88 4.71 1.13 1.68
CA VAL A 88 3.82 -0.01 1.39
C VAL A 88 3.84 -1.00 2.55
N VAL A 89 5.01 -1.38 3.07
CA VAL A 89 5.12 -2.30 4.22
C VAL A 89 4.37 -1.74 5.44
N GLY A 90 4.54 -0.45 5.76
CA GLY A 90 3.82 0.20 6.85
C GLY A 90 2.31 0.11 6.70
N ILE A 91 1.77 0.43 5.51
CA ILE A 91 0.33 0.35 5.22
C ILE A 91 -0.14 -1.12 5.33
N MET A 92 0.62 -2.07 4.80
CA MET A 92 0.25 -3.49 4.85
C MET A 92 0.28 -4.07 6.26
N ILE A 93 1.20 -3.64 7.13
CA ILE A 93 1.20 -4.04 8.55
C ILE A 93 -0.08 -3.56 9.24
N VAL A 94 -0.49 -2.31 8.99
CA VAL A 94 -1.77 -1.79 9.52
C VAL A 94 -2.94 -2.60 8.96
N ALA A 95 -2.93 -2.95 7.67
CA ALA A 95 -3.97 -3.79 7.09
C ALA A 95 -4.00 -5.19 7.72
N VAL A 96 -2.86 -5.83 7.97
CA VAL A 96 -2.80 -7.10 8.70
C VAL A 96 -3.41 -6.95 10.09
N TYR A 97 -3.07 -5.90 10.82
CA TYR A 97 -3.66 -5.60 12.12
C TYR A 97 -5.18 -5.45 12.04
N THR A 98 -5.68 -4.70 11.06
CA THR A 98 -7.12 -4.54 10.79
C THR A 98 -7.85 -5.87 10.60
N HIS A 99 -7.27 -6.78 9.81
CA HIS A 99 -7.83 -8.11 9.55
C HIS A 99 -7.82 -9.04 10.78
N LEU A 100 -6.85 -8.87 11.67
CA LEU A 100 -6.68 -9.70 12.87
C LEU A 100 -7.40 -9.13 14.11
N HIS A 101 -7.91 -7.90 14.05
CA HIS A 101 -8.59 -7.27 15.18
C HIS A 101 -9.91 -7.99 15.49
N LEU A 102 -10.13 -8.35 16.76
CA LEU A 102 -11.23 -9.22 17.18
C LEU A 102 -12.61 -8.60 16.93
N ASP A 103 -12.72 -7.30 17.18
CA ASP A 103 -13.98 -6.55 17.10
C ASP A 103 -14.33 -6.12 15.68
N VAL A 104 -13.50 -6.46 14.69
CA VAL A 104 -13.72 -6.11 13.29
C VAL A 104 -14.44 -7.27 12.58
N PRO A 105 -15.73 -7.08 12.21
CA PRO A 105 -16.48 -8.09 11.49
C PRO A 105 -15.93 -8.27 10.07
N ALA A 106 -16.10 -9.47 9.50
CA ALA A 106 -15.57 -9.76 8.16
C ALA A 106 -16.27 -8.92 7.08
N GLU A 107 -17.54 -8.59 7.29
CA GLU A 107 -18.44 -7.86 6.39
C GLU A 107 -17.98 -6.42 6.10
N ILE A 108 -17.11 -5.84 6.95
CA ILE A 108 -16.54 -4.51 6.72
C ILE A 108 -15.10 -4.58 6.19
N LEU A 109 -14.56 -5.77 5.98
CA LEU A 109 -13.25 -5.97 5.38
C LEU A 109 -13.35 -5.97 3.86
N PRO A 110 -12.30 -5.53 3.15
CA PRO A 110 -12.21 -5.72 1.71
C PRO A 110 -12.37 -7.20 1.37
N MET A 111 -13.27 -7.52 0.43
CA MET A 111 -13.58 -8.88 -0.03
C MET A 111 -14.21 -9.81 1.02
N GLU A 112 -14.66 -9.28 2.17
CA GLU A 112 -15.33 -10.04 3.23
C GLU A 112 -14.50 -11.23 3.77
N THR A 113 -13.18 -11.16 3.64
CA THR A 113 -12.25 -12.22 4.08
C THR A 113 -11.49 -11.82 5.33
N LYS A 114 -11.56 -12.64 6.38
CA LYS A 114 -10.84 -12.38 7.63
C LYS A 114 -9.33 -12.57 7.50
N PRO A 115 -8.81 -13.67 6.90
CA PRO A 115 -7.37 -13.85 6.82
C PRO A 115 -6.69 -12.80 5.92
N PRO A 116 -5.57 -12.19 6.34
CA PRO A 116 -4.91 -11.09 5.61
C PRO A 116 -4.03 -11.56 4.44
N TYR A 117 -4.56 -12.39 3.54
CA TYR A 117 -3.78 -12.92 2.41
C TYR A 117 -3.24 -11.84 1.50
N MET A 118 -4.06 -10.84 1.15
CA MET A 118 -3.65 -9.74 0.27
C MET A 118 -2.53 -8.88 0.90
N PRO A 119 -2.68 -8.35 2.13
CA PRO A 119 -1.59 -7.61 2.78
C PRO A 119 -0.27 -8.39 2.88
N ILE A 120 -0.33 -9.68 3.25
CA ILE A 120 0.86 -10.53 3.33
C ILE A 120 1.50 -10.71 1.95
N GLY A 121 0.69 -10.93 0.90
CA GLY A 121 1.16 -11.02 -0.47
C GLY A 121 1.88 -9.76 -0.95
N TYR A 122 1.41 -8.58 -0.52
CA TYR A 122 2.02 -7.30 -0.90
C TYR A 122 3.36 -7.11 -0.19
N ILE A 123 3.46 -7.48 1.10
CA ILE A 123 4.73 -7.48 1.83
C ILE A 123 5.74 -8.42 1.16
N PHE A 124 5.30 -9.61 0.75
CA PHE A 124 6.14 -10.54 0.00
C PHE A 124 6.62 -9.93 -1.32
N LEU A 125 5.73 -9.28 -2.07
CA LEU A 125 6.09 -8.63 -3.33
C LEU A 125 7.07 -7.47 -3.13
N VAL A 126 6.95 -6.71 -2.03
CA VAL A 126 7.96 -5.72 -1.64
C VAL A 126 9.31 -6.38 -1.36
N ALA A 127 9.33 -7.48 -0.58
CA ALA A 127 10.57 -8.20 -0.29
C ALA A 127 11.26 -8.70 -1.58
N VAL A 128 10.49 -9.23 -2.53
CA VAL A 128 10.98 -9.62 -3.86
C VAL A 128 11.54 -8.41 -4.61
N ASN A 129 10.84 -7.27 -4.61
CA ASN A 129 11.30 -6.06 -5.29
C ASN A 129 12.63 -5.54 -4.71
N LEU A 130 12.76 -5.52 -3.38
CA LEU A 130 13.98 -5.13 -2.68
C LEU A 130 15.14 -6.08 -2.98
N PHE A 131 14.90 -7.39 -2.96
CA PHE A 131 15.89 -8.41 -3.30
C PHE A 131 16.39 -8.25 -4.74
N LEU A 132 15.47 -8.09 -5.71
CA LEU A 132 15.82 -7.85 -7.10
C LEU A 132 16.63 -6.56 -7.29
N ASN A 133 16.28 -5.49 -6.57
CA ASN A 133 17.01 -4.22 -6.64
C ASN A 133 18.42 -4.33 -6.05
N ARG A 134 18.59 -5.06 -4.94
CA ARG A 134 19.90 -5.30 -4.32
C ARG A 134 20.84 -6.06 -5.26
N ASN A 135 20.36 -7.14 -5.87
CA ASN A 135 21.17 -7.95 -6.82
C ASN A 135 21.38 -7.27 -8.19
N SER A 136 20.78 -6.09 -8.38
CA SER A 136 20.88 -5.32 -9.62
C SER A 136 21.93 -4.21 -9.59
N ASN A 137 22.31 -3.77 -8.38
CA ASN A 137 23.38 -2.79 -8.15
C ASN A 137 24.70 -3.53 -7.92
#